data_AF-A0A352V919-F1
#
_entry.id   AF-A0A352V919-F1
#
_cell.length_a   1.000
_cell.length_b   1.000
_cell.length_c   1.000
_cell.angle_alpha   90.00
_cell.angle_beta   90.00
_cell.angle_gamma   90.00
#
_symmetry.space_group_name_H-M   'P 1'
#
loop_
_entity.id
_entity.type
_entity.pdbx_description
1 polymer ?
#
loop_
_entity_poly.entity_id
_entity_poly.type
_entity_poly.pdbx_seq_one_letter_code
_entity_poly.pdbx_strand_id
1 'polypeptide(L)'
;MIKQIVLIIFIVTGISLYPETWFKTNLTIVDTTSDGVSIKNSLLDTKNNRVVVKYPLNFTDESAAKIQKALTQITSWDSVRYELIKFSVLENITEIIVLLDEIKLNKVNLIQYIPSGMLFYITSQGLEYDFRINAEDFFLRINGVYINSAEFFTKLEDAIKNPENYIERHDPDFYMAKINKLNQMLEISMTDSDRMKRYLINKDSFFVKVNDNLIDAIISIKRKKYDVTLSEIITLLADENIKASKAQVETVLKFF
;
A
#
# COMPACT_ATOMS: atom_id res chain seq x y z
N MET A 1 37.47 48.83 7.56
CA MET A 1 37.40 47.92 8.72
C MET A 1 36.17 48.30 9.52
N ILE A 2 35.02 47.67 9.27
CA ILE A 2 33.77 47.92 9.99
C ILE A 2 33.21 46.54 10.35
N LYS A 3 33.34 46.17 11.63
CA LYS A 3 32.71 44.96 12.19
C LYS A 3 31.24 45.27 12.40
N GLN A 4 30.36 44.70 11.59
CA GLN A 4 28.93 44.66 11.91
C GLN A 4 28.74 43.69 13.08
N ILE A 5 28.40 44.26 14.24
CA ILE A 5 27.95 43.52 15.42
C ILE A 5 26.51 43.12 15.14
N VAL A 6 26.26 41.83 14.93
CA VAL A 6 24.92 41.26 14.89
C VAL A 6 24.43 41.15 16.33
N LEU A 7 23.46 42.00 16.68
CA LEU A 7 22.76 41.96 17.96
C LEU A 7 21.61 40.94 17.86
N ILE A 8 21.81 39.75 18.41
CA ILE A 8 20.74 38.76 18.57
C ILE A 8 19.98 39.13 19.84
N ILE A 9 18.77 39.67 19.69
CA ILE A 9 17.86 39.96 20.79
C ILE A 9 17.12 38.67 21.16
N PHE A 10 17.49 38.07 22.28
CA PHE A 10 16.72 37.01 22.94
C PHE A 10 15.58 37.68 23.74
N ILE A 11 14.36 37.65 23.21
CA ILE A 11 13.17 38.00 24.00
C ILE A 11 12.80 36.77 24.83
N VAL A 12 13.25 36.76 26.09
CA VAL A 12 12.82 35.80 27.10
C VAL A 12 11.54 36.35 27.73
N THR A 13 10.39 36.08 27.11
CA THR A 13 9.10 36.24 27.81
C THR A 13 8.79 34.96 28.55
N GLY A 14 8.94 35.03 29.86
CA GLY A 14 8.66 33.95 30.80
C GLY A 14 7.18 33.56 30.79
N ILE A 15 6.91 32.44 30.15
CA ILE A 15 5.94 31.47 30.65
C ILE A 15 6.70 30.14 30.67
N SER A 16 6.95 29.59 31.86
CA SER A 16 7.57 28.27 32.01
C SER A 16 6.55 27.21 31.61
N LEU A 17 6.37 27.02 30.31
CA LEU A 17 5.54 25.97 29.74
C LEU A 17 6.47 25.00 29.00
N TYR A 18 6.77 23.88 29.68
CA TYR A 18 7.22 22.56 29.16
C TYR A 18 8.72 22.31 28.89
N PRO A 19 9.20 21.05 29.04
CA PRO A 19 9.03 20.16 30.21
C PRO A 19 10.38 19.55 30.65
N GLU A 20 10.60 19.40 31.97
CA GLU A 20 11.74 18.65 32.53
C GLU A 20 11.83 17.19 32.02
N THR A 21 10.73 16.66 31.50
CA THR A 21 10.54 15.28 31.06
C THR A 21 11.59 14.78 30.06
N TRP A 22 12.02 15.60 29.08
CA TRP A 22 13.02 15.17 28.09
C TRP A 22 14.47 15.31 28.58
N PHE A 23 14.73 16.05 29.67
CA PHE A 23 16.10 16.17 30.22
C PHE A 23 16.60 14.87 30.85
N LYS A 24 15.68 13.99 31.24
CA LYS A 24 16.00 12.65 31.74
C LYS A 24 16.24 11.64 30.60
N THR A 25 16.04 12.05 29.36
CA THR A 25 16.27 11.21 28.18
C THR A 25 17.52 11.68 27.43
N ASN A 26 18.01 10.85 26.51
CA ASN A 26 19.18 11.20 25.69
C ASN A 26 18.76 12.01 24.44
N LEU A 27 17.76 12.88 24.59
CA LEU A 27 17.17 13.67 23.49
C LEU A 27 17.42 15.16 23.74
N THR A 28 17.85 15.87 22.71
CA THR A 28 18.05 17.32 22.74
C THR A 28 16.89 18.01 22.05
N ILE A 29 16.24 18.96 22.72
CA ILE A 29 15.17 19.76 22.12
C ILE A 29 15.78 20.80 21.16
N VAL A 30 15.28 20.80 19.92
CA VAL A 30 15.65 21.79 18.89
C VAL A 30 14.58 22.86 18.76
N ASP A 31 13.32 22.46 18.78
CA ASP A 31 12.18 23.36 18.61
C ASP A 31 10.94 22.81 19.35
N THR A 32 10.10 23.71 19.83
CA THR A 32 8.87 23.39 20.56
C THR A 32 7.75 24.28 20.04
N THR A 33 6.67 23.65 19.61
CA THR A 33 5.45 24.34 19.17
C THR A 33 4.26 23.81 19.95
N SER A 34 3.28 24.67 20.25
CA SER A 34 2.02 24.26 20.87
C SER A 34 0.85 24.89 20.13
N ASP A 35 -0.24 24.13 20.00
CA ASP A 35 -1.52 24.58 19.44
C ASP A 35 -2.59 24.80 20.52
N GLY A 36 -2.20 24.82 21.79
CA GLY A 36 -3.09 25.00 22.94
C GLY A 36 -3.77 23.72 23.44
N VAL A 37 -3.74 22.63 22.66
CA VAL A 37 -4.30 21.31 23.03
C VAL A 37 -3.22 20.24 23.07
N SER A 38 -2.18 20.42 22.26
CA SER A 38 -1.04 19.54 22.16
C SER A 38 0.26 20.33 22.09
N ILE A 39 1.34 19.61 22.36
CA ILE A 39 2.70 20.10 22.20
C ILE A 39 3.39 19.20 21.19
N LYS A 40 4.18 19.82 20.32
CA LYS A 40 5.04 19.16 19.36
C LYS A 40 6.47 19.63 19.60
N ASN A 41 7.32 18.68 19.97
CA ASN A 41 8.76 18.91 20.08
C ASN A 41 9.47 18.31 18.88
N SER A 42 10.37 19.09 18.29
CA SER A 42 11.39 18.61 17.37
C SER A 42 12.67 18.39 18.16
N LEU A 43 13.20 17.18 18.10
CA LEU A 43 14.27 16.67 18.93
C LEU A 43 15.39 16.07 18.05
N LEU A 44 16.58 15.94 18.64
CA LEU A 44 17.67 15.13 18.10
C LEU A 44 18.06 14.06 19.12
N ASP A 45 18.28 12.83 18.63
CA ASP A 45 18.89 11.77 19.43
C ASP A 45 20.42 11.89 19.48
N THR A 46 21.08 10.97 20.19
CA THR A 46 22.55 10.94 20.33
C THR A 46 23.30 10.70 19.03
N LYS A 47 22.61 10.19 18.00
CA LYS A 47 23.15 9.95 16.65
C LYS A 47 22.75 11.07 15.68
N ASN A 48 22.18 12.17 16.16
CA ASN A 48 21.61 13.28 15.38
C ASN A 48 20.46 12.88 14.45
N ASN A 49 19.75 11.79 14.72
CA ASN A 49 18.52 11.47 14.02
C ASN A 49 17.43 12.48 14.40
N ARG A 50 16.64 12.91 13.42
CA ARG A 50 15.53 13.83 13.62
C ARG A 50 14.35 13.08 14.23
N VAL A 51 13.91 13.53 15.39
CA VAL A 51 12.77 12.94 16.10
C VAL A 51 11.71 14.02 16.31
N VAL A 52 10.45 13.73 16.04
CA VAL A 52 9.34 14.63 16.32
C VAL A 52 8.37 13.92 17.24
N VAL A 53 8.02 14.53 18.37
CA VAL A 53 7.04 13.96 19.31
C VAL A 53 5.89 14.94 19.45
N LYS A 54 4.69 14.52 19.05
CA LYS A 54 3.43 15.23 19.31
C LYS A 54 2.69 14.54 20.45
N TYR A 55 2.29 15.29 21.46
CA TYR A 55 1.64 14.75 22.65
C TYR A 55 0.61 15.72 23.28
N PRO A 56 -0.41 15.21 23.99
CA PRO A 56 -1.38 16.02 24.71
C PRO A 56 -0.79 16.67 25.98
N LEU A 57 -1.44 17.70 26.51
CA LEU A 57 -0.92 18.45 27.68
C LEU A 57 -0.73 17.61 28.95
N ASN A 58 -1.42 16.47 29.08
CA ASN A 58 -1.32 15.53 30.21
C ASN A 58 -0.20 14.47 30.03
N PHE A 59 0.77 14.73 29.16
CA PHE A 59 1.91 13.84 28.93
C PHE A 59 2.78 13.67 30.18
N THR A 60 3.21 12.44 30.45
CA THR A 60 3.91 12.05 31.68
C THR A 60 5.34 11.59 31.42
N ASP A 61 6.17 11.61 32.47
CA ASP A 61 7.53 11.06 32.43
C ASP A 61 7.56 9.56 32.07
N GLU A 62 6.52 8.79 32.46
CA GLU A 62 6.39 7.38 32.09
C GLU A 62 6.19 7.21 30.57
N SER A 63 5.34 8.04 29.96
CA SER A 63 5.14 8.03 28.50
C SER A 63 6.42 8.41 27.76
N ALA A 64 7.18 9.39 28.28
CA ALA A 64 8.48 9.74 27.72
C ALA A 64 9.50 8.59 27.82
N ALA A 65 9.53 7.87 28.94
CA ALA A 65 10.38 6.69 29.11
C ALA A 65 10.02 5.57 28.10
N LYS A 66 8.72 5.35 27.85
CA LYS A 66 8.25 4.40 26.82
C LYS A 66 8.73 4.81 25.43
N ILE A 67 8.60 6.09 25.08
CA ILE A 67 9.10 6.65 23.82
C ILE A 67 10.61 6.48 23.70
N GLN A 68 11.38 6.81 24.74
CA GLN A 68 12.83 6.64 24.73
C GLN A 68 13.24 5.17 24.54
N LYS A 69 12.52 4.24 25.19
CA LYS A 69 12.76 2.79 25.02
C LYS A 69 12.51 2.37 23.57
N ALA A 70 11.35 2.73 23.00
CA ALA A 70 11.02 2.41 21.62
C ALA A 70 11.99 3.04 20.62
N LEU A 71 12.34 4.31 20.81
CA LEU A 71 13.33 5.02 20.01
C LEU A 71 14.68 4.31 20.05
N THR A 72 15.15 3.91 21.23
CA THR A 72 16.42 3.17 21.39
C THR A 72 16.39 1.83 20.64
N GLN A 73 15.25 1.11 20.68
CA GLN A 73 15.09 -0.13 19.93
C GLN A 73 15.13 0.11 18.42
N ILE A 74 14.43 1.13 17.92
CA ILE A 74 14.42 1.48 16.49
C ILE A 74 15.81 1.93 16.06
N THR A 75 16.42 2.92 16.71
CA THR A 75 17.72 3.49 16.30
C THR A 75 18.93 2.60 16.58
N SER A 76 18.70 1.40 17.13
CA SER A 76 19.72 0.34 17.24
C SER A 76 19.99 -0.42 15.94
N TRP A 77 19.20 -0.19 14.87
CA TRP A 77 19.44 -0.87 13.60
C TRP A 77 20.66 -0.29 12.89
N ASP A 78 21.75 -1.05 12.81
CA ASP A 78 23.02 -0.61 12.23
C ASP A 78 22.96 -0.37 10.71
N SER A 79 22.03 -1.05 10.03
CA SER A 79 21.90 -1.05 8.57
C SER A 79 20.91 -0.02 8.04
N VAL A 80 20.44 0.91 8.89
CA VAL A 80 19.36 1.83 8.58
C VAL A 80 19.77 3.27 8.83
N ARG A 81 19.42 4.15 7.89
CA ARG A 81 19.47 5.61 8.08
C ARG A 81 18.05 6.16 8.08
N TYR A 82 17.78 7.04 9.04
CA TYR A 82 16.45 7.60 9.29
C TYR A 82 16.39 9.02 8.75
N GLU A 83 15.32 9.31 8.00
CA GLU A 83 14.99 10.68 7.61
C GLU A 83 14.33 11.41 8.80
N LEU A 84 13.33 10.74 9.40
CA LEU A 84 12.50 11.28 10.45
C LEU A 84 11.81 10.15 11.23
N ILE A 85 11.85 10.23 12.55
CA ILE A 85 11.04 9.37 13.42
C ILE A 85 9.99 10.24 14.11
N LYS A 86 8.71 10.00 13.81
CA LYS A 86 7.60 10.77 14.34
C LYS A 86 6.77 9.94 15.31
N PHE A 87 6.65 10.41 16.54
CA PHE A 87 5.76 9.88 17.55
C PHE A 87 4.50 10.75 17.63
N SER A 88 3.35 10.10 17.63
CA SER A 88 2.04 10.71 17.91
C SER A 88 1.45 10.01 19.12
N VAL A 89 1.46 10.68 20.26
CA VAL A 89 0.87 10.18 21.51
C VAL A 89 -0.61 10.50 21.48
N LEU A 90 -1.43 9.45 21.43
CA LEU A 90 -2.89 9.50 21.52
C LEU A 90 -3.31 8.99 22.91
N GLU A 91 -4.60 9.05 23.23
CA GLU A 91 -5.11 8.67 24.57
C GLU A 91 -4.73 7.24 24.98
N ASN A 92 -4.82 6.28 24.05
CA ASN A 92 -4.66 4.85 24.35
C ASN A 92 -3.49 4.17 23.62
N ILE A 93 -2.84 4.88 22.70
CA ILE A 93 -1.80 4.31 21.84
C ILE A 93 -0.79 5.39 21.49
N THR A 94 0.47 5.00 21.32
CA THR A 94 1.48 5.87 20.71
C THR A 94 1.84 5.30 19.35
N GLU A 95 1.51 6.05 18.31
CA GLU A 95 1.88 5.70 16.94
C GLU A 95 3.30 6.23 16.66
N ILE A 96 4.07 5.45 15.91
CA ILE A 96 5.42 5.82 15.48
C ILE A 96 5.51 5.63 13.98
N ILE A 97 5.75 6.73 13.26
CA ILE A 97 6.05 6.69 11.83
C ILE A 97 7.57 6.82 11.70
N VAL A 98 8.19 5.82 11.10
CA VAL A 98 9.63 5.76 10.84
C VAL A 98 9.83 5.98 9.34
N LEU A 99 10.28 7.17 8.97
CA LEU A 99 10.70 7.50 7.61
C LEU A 99 12.19 7.24 7.47
N LEU A 100 12.56 6.64 6.35
CA LEU A 100 13.87 6.03 6.14
C LEU A 100 14.53 6.65 4.92
N ASP A 101 15.79 7.07 5.08
CA ASP A 101 16.61 7.51 3.96
C ASP A 101 17.24 6.31 3.24
N GLU A 102 17.59 5.26 3.99
CA GLU A 102 18.30 4.10 3.45
C GLU A 102 18.13 2.87 4.35
N ILE A 103 18.01 1.70 3.73
CA ILE A 103 18.07 0.39 4.40
C ILE A 103 19.02 -0.50 3.61
N LYS A 104 20.23 -0.73 4.10
CA LYS A 104 21.25 -1.56 3.44
C LYS A 104 21.39 -2.92 4.09
N LEU A 105 20.63 -3.90 3.61
CA LEU A 105 20.80 -5.29 4.03
C LEU A 105 21.56 -6.06 2.95
N ASN A 106 22.62 -6.77 3.34
CA ASN A 106 23.37 -7.64 2.42
C ASN A 106 23.81 -6.94 1.11
N LYS A 107 24.16 -5.64 1.18
CA LYS A 107 24.53 -4.74 0.06
C LYS A 107 23.39 -4.38 -0.91
N VAL A 108 22.15 -4.75 -0.62
CA VAL A 108 20.96 -4.34 -1.36
C VAL A 108 20.26 -3.21 -0.59
N ASN A 109 19.90 -2.14 -1.30
CA ASN A 109 19.09 -1.08 -0.70
C ASN A 109 17.61 -1.44 -0.81
N LEU A 110 16.94 -1.60 0.33
CA LEU A 110 15.55 -2.03 0.39
C LEU A 110 14.55 -0.88 0.42
N ILE A 111 15.01 0.37 0.44
CA ILE A 111 14.11 1.53 0.60
C ILE A 111 13.05 1.61 -0.51
N GLN A 112 13.37 1.16 -1.72
CA GLN A 112 12.46 1.16 -2.86
C GLN A 112 11.20 0.30 -2.65
N TYR A 113 11.28 -0.68 -1.76
CA TYR A 113 10.16 -1.56 -1.43
C TYR A 113 9.26 -0.96 -0.33
N ILE A 114 9.66 0.14 0.32
CA ILE A 114 8.95 0.73 1.49
C ILE A 114 8.63 2.21 1.23
N PRO A 115 7.70 2.51 0.32
CA PRO A 115 7.48 3.88 -0.16
C PRO A 115 6.89 4.83 0.90
N SER A 116 6.18 4.32 1.90
CA SER A 116 5.46 5.13 2.90
C SER A 116 6.15 5.16 4.27
N GLY A 117 7.36 4.62 4.37
CA GLY A 117 8.02 4.33 5.64
C GLY A 117 7.36 3.18 6.40
N MET A 118 7.75 3.03 7.66
CA MET A 118 7.25 1.98 8.55
C MET A 118 6.38 2.58 9.65
N LEU A 119 5.31 1.89 10.00
CA LEU A 119 4.40 2.28 11.06
C LEU A 119 4.49 1.27 12.19
N PHE A 120 4.71 1.80 13.40
CA PHE A 120 4.80 1.06 14.63
C PHE A 120 3.85 1.62 15.68
N TYR A 121 3.57 0.81 16.69
CA TYR A 121 2.70 1.15 17.80
C TYR A 121 3.33 0.70 19.11
N ILE A 122 3.32 1.57 20.12
CA ILE A 122 3.62 1.17 21.49
C ILE A 122 2.32 0.67 22.11
N THR A 123 2.24 -0.63 22.38
CA THR A 123 1.10 -1.28 23.04
C THR A 123 1.50 -1.78 24.43
N SER A 124 0.54 -2.32 25.18
CA SER A 124 0.82 -2.95 26.48
C SER A 124 1.67 -4.22 26.36
N GLN A 125 1.67 -4.87 25.20
CA GLN A 125 2.40 -6.11 24.93
C GLN A 125 3.81 -5.87 24.39
N GLY A 126 4.08 -4.68 23.85
CA GLY A 126 5.40 -4.32 23.34
C GLY A 126 5.32 -3.32 22.20
N LEU A 127 6.31 -3.39 21.31
CA LEU A 127 6.34 -2.61 20.09
C LEU A 127 5.74 -3.47 18.98
N GLU A 128 4.65 -3.02 18.37
CA GLU A 128 4.01 -3.68 17.23
C GLU A 128 4.31 -2.90 15.96
N TYR A 129 4.23 -3.55 14.80
CA TYR A 129 4.37 -2.92 13.50
C TYR A 129 3.25 -3.35 12.57
N ASP A 130 2.88 -2.44 11.67
CA ASP A 130 1.91 -2.69 10.62
C ASP A 130 2.08 -1.68 9.50
N PHE A 131 2.75 -2.09 8.43
CA PHE A 131 2.99 -1.23 7.28
C PHE A 131 2.88 -2.02 5.99
N ARG A 132 2.98 -1.31 4.87
CA ARG A 132 2.89 -1.91 3.54
C ARG A 132 4.20 -1.80 2.81
N ILE A 133 4.49 -2.83 2.03
CA ILE A 133 5.62 -2.86 1.11
C ILE A 133 5.14 -3.16 -0.30
N ASN A 134 5.90 -2.69 -1.28
CA ASN A 134 5.74 -3.06 -2.67
C ASN A 134 6.87 -4.01 -3.00
N ALA A 135 6.57 -5.25 -3.38
CA ALA A 135 7.56 -6.22 -3.84
C ALA A 135 7.13 -6.72 -5.22
N GLU A 136 7.85 -6.34 -6.27
CA GLU A 136 7.47 -6.61 -7.67
C GLU A 136 6.05 -6.09 -7.96
N ASP A 137 5.14 -6.99 -8.37
CA ASP A 137 3.72 -6.67 -8.63
C ASP A 137 2.81 -6.84 -7.39
N PHE A 138 3.40 -7.10 -6.22
CA PHE A 138 2.66 -7.38 -4.99
C PHE A 138 2.69 -6.20 -4.02
N PHE A 139 1.52 -5.94 -3.43
CA PHE A 139 1.32 -4.94 -2.38
C PHE A 139 1.03 -5.69 -1.07
N LEU A 140 2.05 -5.83 -0.23
CA LEU A 140 2.01 -6.72 0.94
C LEU A 140 1.86 -5.92 2.22
N ARG A 141 1.05 -6.44 3.15
CA ARG A 141 0.98 -5.94 4.53
C ARG A 141 1.96 -6.72 5.40
N ILE A 142 2.84 -6.01 6.07
CA ILE A 142 3.82 -6.54 7.02
C ILE A 142 3.40 -6.09 8.41
N ASN A 143 2.90 -7.03 9.22
CA ASN A 143 2.45 -6.76 10.56
C ASN A 143 2.96 -7.79 11.58
N GLY A 144 3.01 -7.41 12.86
CA GLY A 144 3.39 -8.30 13.95
C GLY A 144 3.98 -7.58 15.16
N VAL A 145 4.50 -8.35 16.10
CA VAL A 145 5.22 -7.84 17.28
C VAL A 145 6.71 -7.77 16.96
N TYR A 146 7.34 -6.64 17.28
CA TYR A 146 8.78 -6.47 17.18
C TYR A 146 9.47 -7.15 18.36
N ILE A 147 10.24 -8.20 18.06
CA ILE A 147 11.02 -8.96 19.04
C ILE A 147 12.46 -8.45 19.04
N ASN A 148 13.12 -8.49 17.87
CA ASN A 148 14.47 -7.99 17.67
C ASN A 148 14.68 -7.60 16.20
N SER A 149 15.78 -6.89 15.92
CA SER A 149 16.11 -6.39 14.59
C SER A 149 16.35 -7.53 13.59
N ALA A 150 17.03 -8.60 13.99
CA ALA A 150 17.36 -9.73 13.12
C ALA A 150 16.09 -10.43 12.58
N GLU A 151 15.15 -10.76 13.47
CA GLU A 151 13.88 -11.38 13.08
C GLU A 151 13.03 -10.44 12.22
N PHE A 152 12.95 -9.16 12.60
CA PHE A 152 12.21 -8.16 11.83
C PHE A 152 12.74 -8.04 10.39
N PHE A 153 14.05 -7.89 10.23
CA PHE A 153 14.67 -7.77 8.91
C PHE A 153 14.66 -9.08 8.13
N THR A 154 14.75 -10.24 8.78
CA THR A 154 14.61 -11.54 8.11
C THR A 154 13.20 -11.68 7.51
N LYS A 155 12.17 -11.33 8.27
CA LYS A 155 10.79 -11.34 7.79
C LYS A 155 10.58 -10.37 6.63
N LEU A 156 11.13 -9.16 6.73
CA LEU A 156 11.07 -8.17 5.66
C LEU A 156 11.80 -8.65 4.39
N GLU A 157 12.99 -9.24 4.53
CA GLU A 157 13.72 -9.81 3.40
C GLU A 157 12.96 -10.96 2.75
N ASP A 158 12.35 -11.85 3.53
CA ASP A 158 11.57 -12.98 2.99
C ASP A 158 10.36 -12.49 2.20
N ALA A 159 9.64 -11.49 2.72
CA ALA A 159 8.51 -10.88 2.02
C ALA A 159 8.92 -10.18 0.70
N ILE A 160 10.14 -9.64 0.63
CA ILE A 160 10.65 -8.97 -0.58
C ILE A 160 11.20 -9.99 -1.59
N LYS A 161 11.94 -11.00 -1.13
CA LYS A 161 12.61 -12.00 -2.00
C LYS A 161 11.66 -13.07 -2.51
N ASN A 162 10.65 -13.46 -1.70
CA ASN A 162 9.71 -14.52 -2.01
C ASN A 162 8.26 -14.06 -1.71
N PRO A 163 7.74 -13.02 -2.39
CA PRO A 163 6.44 -12.42 -2.08
C PRO A 163 5.29 -13.42 -2.18
N GLU A 164 5.30 -14.34 -3.15
CA GLU A 164 4.25 -15.35 -3.34
C GLU A 164 4.14 -16.32 -2.15
N ASN A 165 5.27 -16.88 -1.70
CA ASN A 165 5.33 -17.77 -0.55
C ASN A 165 4.94 -17.05 0.74
N TYR A 166 5.33 -15.78 0.88
CA TYR A 166 4.96 -14.97 2.03
C TYR A 166 3.44 -14.76 2.08
N ILE A 167 2.80 -14.43 0.96
CA ILE A 167 1.33 -14.30 0.86
C ILE A 167 0.65 -15.62 1.19
N GLU A 168 1.10 -16.74 0.61
CA GLU A 168 0.45 -18.05 0.84
C GLU A 168 0.39 -18.41 2.34
N ARG A 169 1.41 -18.04 3.10
CA ARG A 169 1.48 -18.31 4.55
C ARG A 169 0.70 -17.31 5.40
N HIS A 170 0.49 -16.09 4.92
CA HIS A 170 0.04 -14.97 5.75
C HIS A 170 -1.23 -14.25 5.28
N ASP A 171 -1.66 -14.44 4.04
CA ASP A 171 -2.85 -13.80 3.45
C ASP A 171 -3.49 -14.64 2.31
N PRO A 172 -4.31 -15.64 2.66
CA PRO A 172 -5.06 -16.44 1.67
C PRO A 172 -6.07 -15.60 0.87
N ASP A 173 -6.61 -14.54 1.47
CA ASP A 173 -7.67 -13.71 0.90
C ASP A 173 -7.13 -12.82 -0.25
N PHE A 174 -5.84 -12.47 -0.21
CA PHE A 174 -5.17 -11.73 -1.29
C PHE A 174 -5.34 -12.42 -2.65
N TYR A 175 -5.18 -13.75 -2.70
CA TYR A 175 -5.34 -14.51 -3.94
C TYR A 175 -6.77 -14.43 -4.47
N MET A 176 -7.77 -14.52 -3.58
CA MET A 176 -9.18 -14.39 -3.95
C MET A 176 -9.49 -12.99 -4.49
N ALA A 177 -8.95 -11.94 -3.88
CA ALA A 177 -9.10 -10.58 -4.37
C ALA A 177 -8.45 -10.39 -5.76
N LYS A 178 -7.25 -10.95 -5.98
CA LYS A 178 -6.55 -10.88 -7.27
C LYS A 178 -7.30 -11.67 -8.36
N ILE A 179 -7.79 -12.86 -8.05
CA ILE A 179 -8.61 -13.69 -8.95
C ILE A 179 -9.89 -12.94 -9.34
N ASN A 180 -10.60 -12.36 -8.37
CA ASN A 180 -11.83 -11.60 -8.64
C ASN A 180 -11.56 -10.40 -9.56
N LYS A 181 -10.46 -9.67 -9.34
CA LYS A 181 -10.04 -8.56 -10.21
C LYS A 181 -9.70 -9.03 -11.63
N LEU A 182 -8.98 -10.15 -11.76
CA LEU A 182 -8.65 -10.74 -13.06
C LEU A 182 -9.91 -11.18 -13.82
N ASN A 183 -10.85 -11.82 -13.13
CA ASN A 183 -12.14 -12.21 -13.72
C ASN A 183 -12.93 -10.98 -14.21
N GLN A 184 -12.95 -9.90 -13.43
CA GLN A 184 -13.59 -8.65 -13.84
C GLN A 184 -12.92 -8.03 -15.08
N MET A 185 -11.59 -7.99 -15.13
CA MET A 185 -10.85 -7.48 -16.28
C MET A 185 -11.08 -8.34 -17.54
N LEU A 186 -11.13 -9.66 -17.37
CA LEU A 186 -11.43 -10.59 -18.45
C LEU A 186 -12.85 -10.36 -19.01
N GLU A 187 -13.84 -10.19 -18.14
CA GLU A 187 -15.23 -9.91 -18.54
C GLU A 187 -15.36 -8.60 -19.32
N ILE A 188 -14.66 -7.54 -18.88
CA ILE A 188 -14.60 -6.25 -19.60
C ILE A 188 -13.99 -6.45 -20.98
N SER A 189 -12.83 -7.12 -21.07
CA SER A 189 -12.15 -7.38 -22.35
C SER A 189 -13.01 -8.19 -23.32
N MET A 190 -13.69 -9.24 -22.82
CA MET A 190 -14.63 -10.02 -23.61
C MET A 190 -15.81 -9.18 -24.11
N THR A 191 -16.34 -8.30 -23.26
CA THR A 191 -17.44 -7.40 -23.61
C THR A 191 -17.03 -6.39 -24.68
N ASP A 192 -15.84 -5.81 -24.56
CA ASP A 192 -15.31 -4.88 -25.57
C ASP A 192 -15.05 -5.57 -26.91
N SER A 193 -14.51 -6.79 -26.88
CA SER A 193 -14.37 -7.64 -28.07
C SER A 193 -15.74 -7.90 -28.73
N ASP A 194 -16.76 -8.24 -27.96
CA ASP A 194 -18.10 -8.50 -28.48
C ASP A 194 -18.78 -7.24 -29.04
N ARG A 195 -18.57 -6.08 -28.41
CA ARG A 195 -19.01 -4.78 -28.95
C ARG A 195 -18.34 -4.47 -30.28
N MET A 196 -17.04 -4.75 -30.40
CA MET A 196 -16.30 -4.58 -31.64
C MET A 196 -16.83 -5.53 -32.72
N LYS A 197 -17.02 -6.81 -32.41
CA LYS A 197 -17.59 -7.79 -33.35
C LYS A 197 -18.95 -7.36 -33.86
N ARG A 198 -19.86 -6.90 -32.98
CA ARG A 198 -21.16 -6.36 -33.38
C ARG A 198 -21.03 -5.18 -34.33
N TYR A 199 -20.15 -4.22 -34.02
CA TYR A 199 -19.91 -3.08 -34.87
C TYR A 199 -19.46 -3.51 -36.27
N LEU A 200 -18.52 -4.46 -36.35
CA LEU A 200 -18.02 -5.00 -37.61
C LEU A 200 -19.09 -5.79 -38.38
N ILE A 201 -19.84 -6.66 -37.71
CA ILE A 201 -20.95 -7.41 -38.30
C ILE A 201 -21.98 -6.45 -38.89
N ASN A 202 -22.43 -5.44 -38.13
CA ASN A 202 -23.43 -4.49 -38.59
C ASN A 202 -22.93 -3.63 -39.76
N LYS A 203 -21.63 -3.34 -39.82
CA LYS A 203 -21.00 -2.64 -40.93
C LYS A 203 -20.91 -3.51 -42.20
N ASP A 204 -20.60 -4.80 -42.05
CA ASP A 204 -20.38 -5.74 -43.16
C ASP A 204 -21.66 -6.46 -43.65
N SER A 205 -22.74 -6.38 -42.86
CA SER A 205 -24.07 -6.97 -43.14
C SER A 205 -24.86 -6.25 -44.24
N PHE A 206 -24.18 -5.57 -45.17
CA PHE A 206 -24.78 -4.72 -46.21
C PHE A 206 -25.78 -5.48 -47.11
N PHE A 207 -25.56 -6.78 -47.33
CA PHE A 207 -26.39 -7.63 -48.20
C PHE A 207 -27.17 -8.72 -47.45
N VAL A 208 -26.84 -8.98 -46.17
CA VAL A 208 -27.48 -10.01 -45.35
C VAL A 208 -27.86 -9.37 -44.02
N LYS A 209 -29.15 -9.09 -43.82
CA LYS A 209 -29.63 -8.56 -42.53
C LYS A 209 -29.50 -9.61 -41.44
N VAL A 210 -28.67 -9.33 -40.45
CA VAL A 210 -28.52 -10.10 -39.22
C VAL A 210 -29.17 -9.30 -38.09
N ASN A 211 -29.99 -9.94 -37.25
CA ASN A 211 -30.59 -9.28 -36.10
C ASN A 211 -29.70 -9.44 -34.85
N ASP A 212 -29.86 -8.53 -33.88
CA ASP A 212 -29.04 -8.55 -32.66
C ASP A 212 -29.22 -9.85 -31.87
N ASN A 213 -30.44 -10.39 -31.79
CA ASN A 213 -30.71 -11.65 -31.08
C ASN A 213 -29.89 -12.84 -31.62
N LEU A 214 -29.67 -12.92 -32.95
CA LEU A 214 -28.83 -13.95 -33.56
C LEU A 214 -27.35 -13.74 -33.25
N ILE A 215 -26.89 -12.48 -33.25
CA ILE A 215 -25.51 -12.14 -32.90
C ILE A 215 -25.24 -12.51 -31.43
N ASP A 216 -26.16 -12.19 -30.52
CA ASP A 216 -26.11 -12.52 -29.08
C ASP A 216 -25.99 -14.02 -28.85
N ALA A 217 -26.84 -14.79 -29.54
CA ALA A 217 -26.86 -16.24 -29.41
C ALA A 217 -25.57 -16.88 -29.91
N ILE A 218 -25.04 -16.44 -31.06
CA ILE A 218 -23.77 -16.96 -31.59
C ILE A 218 -22.58 -16.58 -30.70
N ILE A 219 -22.53 -15.34 -30.19
CA ILE A 219 -21.53 -14.91 -29.19
C ILE A 219 -21.61 -15.81 -27.95
N SER A 220 -22.81 -16.05 -27.41
CA SER A 220 -23.02 -16.88 -26.23
C SER A 220 -22.56 -18.33 -26.45
N ILE A 221 -22.88 -18.91 -27.60
CA ILE A 221 -22.44 -20.27 -27.98
C ILE A 221 -20.91 -20.33 -28.04
N LYS A 222 -20.26 -19.37 -28.73
CA LYS A 222 -18.79 -19.32 -28.86
C LYS A 222 -18.06 -19.03 -27.55
N ARG A 223 -18.69 -18.31 -26.61
CA ARG A 223 -18.18 -18.12 -25.24
C ARG A 223 -18.19 -19.42 -24.44
N LYS A 224 -19.20 -20.28 -24.61
CA LYS A 224 -19.30 -21.57 -23.91
C LYS A 224 -18.40 -22.64 -24.52
N LYS A 225 -18.24 -22.65 -25.84
CA LYS A 225 -17.36 -23.58 -26.57
C LYS A 225 -16.78 -22.88 -27.80
N TYR A 226 -15.46 -22.74 -27.85
CA TYR A 226 -14.78 -22.00 -28.93
C TYR A 226 -14.82 -22.78 -30.27
N ASP A 227 -14.59 -24.09 -30.21
CA ASP A 227 -14.44 -24.96 -31.39
C ASP A 227 -15.77 -25.63 -31.82
N VAL A 228 -16.83 -24.84 -31.92
CA VAL A 228 -18.14 -25.30 -32.42
C VAL A 228 -18.20 -25.13 -33.93
N THR A 229 -18.63 -26.19 -34.62
CA THR A 229 -18.84 -26.22 -36.07
C THR A 229 -20.09 -25.46 -36.48
N LEU A 230 -20.15 -25.01 -37.74
CA LEU A 230 -21.32 -24.31 -38.30
C LEU A 230 -22.62 -25.10 -38.10
N SER A 231 -22.58 -26.41 -38.34
CA SER A 231 -23.72 -27.31 -38.23
C SER A 231 -24.24 -27.37 -36.78
N GLU A 232 -23.34 -27.50 -35.82
CA GLU A 232 -23.69 -27.51 -34.39
C GLU A 232 -24.29 -26.16 -33.94
N ILE A 233 -23.77 -25.03 -34.44
CA ILE A 233 -24.34 -23.69 -34.14
C ILE A 233 -25.77 -23.59 -34.67
N ILE A 234 -26.03 -24.05 -35.89
CA ILE A 234 -27.37 -24.03 -36.47
C ILE A 234 -28.35 -24.90 -35.66
N THR A 235 -27.90 -26.07 -35.19
CA THR A 235 -28.70 -26.93 -34.31
C THR A 235 -29.02 -26.24 -32.98
N LEU A 236 -28.02 -25.67 -32.32
CA LEU A 236 -28.20 -24.98 -31.03
C LEU A 236 -29.13 -23.76 -31.15
N LEU A 237 -29.03 -23.00 -32.25
CA LEU A 237 -29.93 -21.88 -32.52
C LEU A 237 -31.38 -22.34 -32.74
N ALA A 238 -31.57 -23.48 -33.42
CA ALA A 238 -32.89 -24.05 -33.64
C ALA A 238 -33.53 -24.52 -32.32
N ASP A 239 -32.74 -25.11 -31.42
CA ASP A 239 -33.19 -25.53 -30.09
C ASP A 239 -33.64 -24.32 -29.24
N GLU A 240 -33.00 -23.16 -29.42
CA GLU A 240 -33.39 -21.88 -28.80
C GLU A 240 -34.53 -21.14 -29.54
N ASN A 241 -35.18 -21.78 -30.53
CA ASN A 241 -36.20 -21.18 -31.40
C ASN A 241 -35.73 -19.93 -32.20
N ILE A 242 -34.43 -19.79 -32.42
CA ILE A 242 -33.85 -18.69 -33.20
C ILE A 242 -33.74 -19.11 -34.67
N LYS A 243 -34.58 -18.53 -35.52
CA LYS A 243 -34.53 -18.78 -36.97
C LYS A 243 -33.36 -18.03 -37.60
N ALA A 244 -32.39 -18.78 -38.14
CA ALA A 244 -31.24 -18.25 -38.85
C ALA A 244 -30.97 -19.05 -40.13
N SER A 245 -30.66 -18.34 -41.22
CA SER A 245 -30.15 -18.97 -42.44
C SER A 245 -28.64 -19.24 -42.32
N LYS A 246 -28.15 -20.23 -43.06
CA LYS A 246 -26.72 -20.57 -43.12
C LYS A 246 -25.85 -19.34 -43.44
N ALA A 247 -26.27 -18.51 -44.39
CA ALA A 247 -25.58 -17.29 -44.79
C ALA A 247 -25.52 -16.23 -43.66
N GLN A 248 -26.57 -16.11 -42.83
CA GLN A 248 -26.55 -15.21 -41.67
C GLN A 248 -25.57 -15.70 -40.61
N VAL A 249 -25.55 -16.99 -40.32
CA VAL A 249 -24.60 -17.58 -39.34
C VAL A 249 -23.16 -17.45 -39.84
N GLU A 250 -22.90 -17.75 -41.11
CA GLU A 250 -21.57 -17.57 -41.72
C GLU A 250 -21.10 -16.11 -41.70
N THR A 251 -22.00 -15.15 -41.89
CA THR A 251 -21.67 -13.71 -41.83
C THR A 251 -21.20 -13.31 -40.44
N VAL A 252 -21.84 -13.83 -39.38
CA VAL A 252 -21.42 -13.56 -37.99
C VAL A 252 -20.09 -14.24 -37.66
N LEU A 253 -19.90 -15.48 -38.13
CA LEU A 253 -18.71 -16.28 -37.81
C LEU A 253 -17.40 -15.76 -38.42
N LYS A 254 -17.44 -14.91 -39.44
CA LYS A 254 -16.25 -14.26 -40.02
C LYS A 254 -15.45 -13.39 -39.02
N PHE A 255 -16.06 -13.02 -37.91
CA PHE A 255 -15.50 -12.10 -36.92
C PHE A 255 -15.09 -12.81 -35.60
N PHE A 256 -14.99 -14.14 -35.62
CA PHE A 256 -14.51 -14.97 -34.51
C PHE A 256 -13.25 -15.73 -34.94
#